data_AF-A0A2V8CT60-F1
#
_entry.id   AF-A0A2V8CT60-F1
#
_cell.length_a   1.000
_cell.length_b   1.000
_cell.length_c   1.000
_cell.angle_alpha   90.00
_cell.angle_beta   90.00
_cell.angle_gamma   90.00
#
_symmetry.space_group_name_H-M   'P 1'
#
loop_
_entity.id
_entity.type
_entity.pdbx_description
1 polymer ?
#
loop_
_entity_poly.entity_id
_entity_poly.type
_entity_poly.pdbx_seq_one_letter_code
_entity_poly.pdbx_strand_id
1 'polypeptide(L)'
;DISLPAGGRLDIPPLASERALYAVDGAYRLRDKSMEPYVMVVLPAGDTVRVEAETPARVMLIGGEPLDGPRFIWWNFVSSRRERITAAASEWSAHQTPRIEGEKDWIPLPSSVAL
;
A
#
# COMPACT_ATOMS: atom_id res chain seq x y z
N ASP A 1 -5.67 2.94 -11.34
CA ASP A 1 -7.06 2.58 -10.99
C ASP A 1 -7.65 1.83 -12.17
N ILE A 2 -8.25 0.66 -11.96
CA ILE A 2 -8.88 -0.16 -12.99
C ILE A 2 -10.35 -0.29 -12.63
N SER A 3 -11.23 0.16 -13.52
CA SER A 3 -12.67 -0.08 -13.43
C SER A 3 -13.06 -1.16 -14.44
N LEU A 4 -13.54 -2.31 -13.94
CA LEU A 4 -14.04 -3.41 -14.74
C LEU A 4 -15.57 -3.38 -14.73
N PRO A 5 -16.25 -3.36 -15.89
CA PRO A 5 -17.69 -3.61 -15.94
C PRO A 5 -17.99 -5.08 -15.63
N ALA A 6 -19.26 -5.41 -15.43
CA ALA A 6 -19.71 -6.82 -15.35
C ALA A 6 -19.28 -7.59 -16.61
N GLY A 7 -18.71 -8.77 -16.43
CA GLY A 7 -18.11 -9.59 -17.49
C GLY A 7 -16.78 -9.05 -18.03
N GLY A 8 -16.28 -7.94 -17.50
CA GLY A 8 -15.05 -7.28 -17.94
C GLY A 8 -13.81 -8.13 -17.67
N ARG A 9 -12.81 -8.00 -18.55
CA ARG A 9 -11.52 -8.69 -18.43
C ARG A 9 -10.37 -7.76 -18.78
N LEU A 10 -9.26 -7.91 -18.08
CA LEU A 10 -8.02 -7.16 -18.33
C LEU A 10 -6.81 -8.08 -18.13
N ASP A 11 -5.92 -8.11 -19.12
CA ASP A 11 -4.62 -8.74 -18.98
C ASP A 11 -3.61 -7.71 -18.45
N ILE A 12 -2.98 -8.04 -17.32
CA ILE A 12 -1.96 -7.21 -16.68
C ILE A 12 -0.59 -7.81 -17.01
N PRO A 13 0.18 -7.21 -17.92
CA PRO A 13 1.52 -7.68 -18.25
C PRO A 13 2.48 -7.50 -17.06
N PRO A 14 3.68 -8.12 -17.09
CA PRO A 14 4.71 -7.95 -16.06
C PRO A 14 5.36 -6.55 -16.13
N LEU A 15 4.58 -5.52 -15.80
CA LEU A 15 4.97 -4.10 -15.86
C LEU A 15 6.09 -3.74 -14.87
N ALA A 16 6.28 -4.55 -13.82
CA ALA A 16 7.30 -4.41 -12.79
C ALA A 16 7.55 -5.78 -12.15
N SER A 17 8.69 -5.94 -11.46
CA SER A 17 9.03 -7.18 -10.75
C SER A 17 8.15 -7.43 -9.53
N GLU A 18 7.76 -6.38 -8.79
CA GLU A 18 6.81 -6.47 -7.68
C GLU A 18 5.47 -5.87 -8.08
N ARG A 19 4.40 -6.65 -7.96
CA ARG A 19 3.03 -6.23 -8.29
C ARG A 19 2.03 -6.82 -7.30
N ALA A 20 1.00 -6.05 -6.99
CA ALA A 20 -0.14 -6.49 -6.20
C ALA A 20 -1.44 -5.88 -6.74
N LEU A 21 -2.54 -6.59 -6.49
CA LEU A 21 -3.90 -6.12 -6.75
C LEU A 21 -4.65 -5.95 -5.44
N TYR A 22 -5.38 -4.85 -5.31
CA TYR A 22 -6.26 -4.58 -4.18
C TYR A 22 -7.69 -4.33 -4.66
N ALA A 23 -8.64 -5.12 -4.16
CA ALA A 23 -10.06 -4.92 -4.43
C ALA A 23 -10.56 -3.70 -3.65
N VAL A 24 -10.82 -2.58 -4.32
CA VAL A 24 -11.38 -1.38 -3.66
C VAL A 24 -12.87 -1.54 -3.46
N ASP A 25 -13.56 -2.03 -4.50
CA ASP A 25 -14.99 -2.26 -4.51
C ASP A 25 -15.34 -3.37 -5.51
N GLY A 26 -16.35 -4.18 -5.20
CA GLY A 26 -16.69 -5.37 -5.96
C GLY A 26 -15.63 -6.48 -5.94
N ALA A 27 -16.06 -7.71 -6.14
CA ALA A 27 -15.16 -8.85 -6.26
C ALA A 27 -14.59 -8.96 -7.69
N TYR A 28 -13.35 -9.43 -7.80
CA TYR A 28 -12.74 -9.81 -9.07
C TYR A 28 -12.16 -11.22 -8.98
N ARG A 29 -11.83 -11.81 -10.11
CA ARG A 29 -11.33 -13.18 -10.21
C ARG A 29 -9.92 -13.19 -10.77
N LEU A 30 -9.06 -14.00 -10.15
CA LEU A 30 -7.74 -14.37 -10.66
C LEU A 30 -7.71 -15.87 -10.86
N ARG A 31 -7.60 -16.32 -12.11
CA ARG A 31 -7.77 -17.75 -12.45
C ARG A 31 -9.07 -18.25 -11.80
N ASP A 32 -9.02 -19.30 -10.99
CA ASP A 32 -10.15 -19.93 -10.30
C ASP A 32 -10.55 -19.29 -8.96
N LYS A 33 -9.89 -18.21 -8.52
CA LYS A 33 -10.12 -17.64 -7.19
C LYS A 33 -10.81 -16.27 -7.24
N SER A 34 -11.88 -16.12 -6.46
CA SER A 34 -12.52 -14.83 -6.18
C SER A 34 -11.71 -14.06 -5.14
N MET A 35 -11.46 -12.79 -5.42
CA MET A 35 -10.86 -11.81 -4.54
C MET A 35 -11.94 -10.84 -4.09
N GLU A 36 -12.34 -10.99 -2.83
CA GLU A 36 -13.37 -10.16 -2.21
C GLU A 36 -12.87 -8.72 -1.97
N PRO A 37 -13.79 -7.75 -1.81
CA PRO A 37 -13.43 -6.38 -1.44
C PRO A 37 -12.48 -6.32 -0.24
N TYR A 38 -11.56 -5.35 -0.30
CA TYR A 38 -10.54 -5.06 0.70
C TYR A 38 -9.45 -6.13 0.88
N VAL A 39 -9.35 -7.07 -0.05
CA VAL A 39 -8.26 -8.06 -0.11
C VAL A 39 -7.15 -7.58 -1.02
N MET A 40 -5.90 -7.71 -0.54
CA MET A 40 -4.69 -7.52 -1.35
C MET A 40 -4.09 -8.88 -1.74
N VAL A 41 -3.71 -9.03 -3.00
CA VAL A 41 -2.98 -10.20 -3.52
C VAL A 41 -1.70 -9.77 -4.20
N VAL A 42 -0.59 -10.38 -3.82
CA VAL A 42 0.70 -10.25 -4.50
C VAL A 42 0.70 -11.16 -5.72
N LEU A 43 1.08 -10.61 -6.87
CA LEU A 43 1.17 -11.34 -8.13
C LEU A 43 2.56 -11.97 -8.30
N PRO A 44 2.67 -13.12 -8.98
CA PRO A 44 3.97 -13.66 -9.40
C PRO A 44 4.74 -12.66 -10.28
N ALA A 45 6.06 -12.64 -10.14
CA ALA A 45 6.94 -11.89 -11.03
C ALA A 45 6.93 -12.50 -12.45
N GLY A 46 7.06 -11.67 -13.48
CA GLY A 46 7.25 -12.12 -14.87
C GLY A 46 6.00 -12.59 -15.62
N ASP A 47 4.94 -13.02 -14.93
CA ASP A 47 3.73 -13.54 -15.59
C ASP A 47 2.73 -12.43 -15.96
N THR A 48 2.13 -12.53 -17.14
CA THR A 48 0.87 -11.82 -17.43
C THR A 48 -0.27 -12.45 -16.64
N VAL A 49 -1.01 -11.62 -15.90
CA VAL A 49 -2.13 -12.07 -15.07
C VAL A 49 -3.44 -11.53 -15.63
N ARG A 50 -4.40 -12.42 -15.87
CA ARG A 50 -5.76 -12.04 -16.26
C ARG A 50 -6.62 -11.77 -15.04
N VAL A 51 -7.23 -10.59 -15.02
CA VAL A 51 -8.24 -10.15 -14.07
C VAL A 51 -9.59 -10.18 -14.75
N GLU A 52 -10.59 -10.77 -14.10
CA GLU A 52 -11.95 -10.86 -14.61
C GLU A 52 -12.94 -10.38 -13.54
N ALA A 53 -14.09 -9.85 -13.92
CA ALA A 53 -15.12 -9.44 -12.97
C ALA A 53 -16.49 -9.96 -13.44
N GLU A 54 -17.21 -10.66 -12.56
CA GLU A 54 -18.58 -11.13 -12.85
C GLU A 54 -19.58 -9.99 -12.70
N THR A 55 -19.40 -9.17 -11.66
CA THR A 55 -20.10 -7.91 -11.42
C THR A 55 -19.15 -6.73 -11.67
N PRO A 56 -19.61 -5.47 -11.70
CA PRO A 56 -18.69 -4.34 -11.72
C PRO A 56 -17.70 -4.38 -10.55
N ALA A 57 -16.44 -4.05 -10.81
CA ALA A 57 -15.38 -4.05 -9.80
C ALA A 57 -14.38 -2.91 -10.03
N ARG A 58 -13.85 -2.35 -8.95
CA ARG A 58 -12.79 -1.35 -8.94
C ARG A 58 -11.57 -1.94 -8.27
N VAL A 59 -10.48 -2.09 -9.03
CA VAL A 59 -9.26 -2.75 -8.59
C VAL A 59 -8.09 -1.78 -8.71
N MET A 60 -7.26 -1.72 -7.67
CA MET A 60 -5.98 -1.01 -7.71
C MET A 60 -4.86 -1.96 -8.08
N LEU A 61 -4.09 -1.61 -9.11
CA LEU A 61 -2.79 -2.20 -9.39
C LEU A 61 -1.71 -1.37 -8.72
N ILE A 62 -0.91 -2.03 -7.90
CA ILE A 62 0.21 -1.47 -7.14
C ILE A 62 1.47 -2.21 -7.60
N GLY A 63 2.59 -1.52 -7.79
CA GLY A 63 3.83 -2.20 -8.16
C GLY A 63 4.97 -1.25 -8.48
N GLY A 64 6.16 -1.82 -8.60
CA GLY A 64 7.42 -1.13 -8.87
C GLY A 64 8.62 -2.06 -8.78
N GLU A 65 9.80 -1.47 -8.95
CA GLU A 65 11.05 -2.15 -8.62
C GLU A 65 11.21 -2.26 -7.09
N PRO A 66 11.87 -3.30 -6.58
CA PRO A 66 12.24 -3.41 -5.19
C PRO A 66 13.01 -2.17 -4.76
N LEU A 67 12.83 -1.77 -3.50
CA LEU A 67 13.64 -0.70 -2.94
C LEU A 67 15.13 -1.08 -2.95
N ASP A 68 15.99 -0.08 -2.99
CA ASP A 68 17.46 -0.20 -2.91
C ASP A 68 17.99 -0.87 -1.62
N GLY A 69 17.10 -1.24 -0.69
CA GLY A 69 17.42 -1.90 0.56
C GLY A 69 16.25 -1.86 1.55
N PRO A 70 16.44 -2.41 2.77
CA PRO A 70 15.41 -2.44 3.79
C PRO A 70 14.97 -1.03 4.22
N ARG A 71 13.73 -0.93 4.72
CA ARG A 71 13.20 0.26 5.39
C ARG A 71 12.77 -0.12 6.80
N PHE A 72 13.14 0.72 7.75
CA PHE A 72 12.55 0.73 9.08
C PHE A 72 11.28 1.58 9.01
N ILE A 73 10.18 1.05 9.55
CA ILE A 73 8.89 1.72 9.61
C ILE A 73 8.46 1.68 11.08
N TRP A 74 8.21 2.85 11.66
CA TRP A 74 7.62 2.97 12.98
C TRP A 74 6.74 4.21 13.03
N TRP A 75 5.48 4.02 13.40
CA TRP A 75 4.46 5.07 13.32
C TRP A 75 4.47 5.71 11.91
N ASN A 76 4.43 7.04 11.81
CA ASN A 76 4.45 7.77 10.54
C ASN A 76 5.87 7.99 9.98
N PHE A 77 6.90 7.33 10.54
CA PHE A 77 8.28 7.51 10.13
C PHE A 77 8.82 6.30 9.36
N VAL A 78 9.40 6.57 8.19
CA VAL A 78 10.03 5.57 7.32
C VAL A 78 11.43 6.02 6.98
N SER A 79 12.43 5.17 7.20
CA SER A 79 13.82 5.46 6.84
C SER A 79 14.63 4.20 6.61
N SER A 80 15.68 4.28 5.81
CA SER A 80 16.72 3.23 5.75
C SER A 80 17.65 3.24 6.97
N ARG A 81 17.50 4.20 7.89
CA ARG A 81 18.36 4.42 9.05
C ARG A 81 17.55 4.56 10.33
N ARG A 82 17.79 3.69 11.32
CA ARG A 82 17.03 3.67 12.58
C ARG A 82 17.21 4.97 13.37
N GLU A 83 18.41 5.53 13.39
CA GLU A 83 18.71 6.75 14.15
C GLU A 83 17.92 7.96 13.65
N ARG A 84 17.55 8.00 12.36
CA ARG A 84 16.68 9.05 11.81
C ARG A 84 15.24 8.95 12.34
N ILE A 85 14.74 7.73 12.53
CA ILE A 85 13.41 7.50 13.11
C ILE A 85 13.39 7.94 14.57
N THR A 86 14.44 7.59 15.34
CA THR A 86 14.56 8.02 16.74
C THR A 86 14.64 9.54 16.87
N ALA A 87 15.43 10.21 16.01
CA ALA A 87 15.51 11.66 15.98
C ALA A 87 14.15 12.31 15.67
N ALA A 88 13.46 11.86 14.60
CA ALA A 88 12.14 12.37 14.22
C ALA A 88 11.09 12.13 15.31
N ALA A 89 11.13 11.00 15.99
CA ALA A 89 10.27 10.70 17.14
C ALA A 89 10.52 11.65 18.32
N SER A 90 11.77 11.95 18.62
CA SER A 90 12.13 12.92 19.67
C SER A 90 11.64 14.32 19.32
N GLU A 91 11.87 14.77 18.07
CA GLU A 91 11.42 16.08 17.57
C GLU A 91 9.90 16.20 17.61
N TRP A 92 9.18 15.15 17.19
CA TRP A 92 7.73 15.11 17.27
C TRP A 92 7.28 15.24 18.74
N SER A 93 7.74 14.36 19.63
CA SER A 93 7.37 14.44 21.07
C SER A 93 7.65 15.80 21.71
N ALA A 94 8.73 16.46 21.30
CA ALA A 94 9.12 17.78 21.77
C ALA A 94 8.38 18.95 21.09
N HIS A 95 7.44 18.68 20.17
CA HIS A 95 6.72 19.67 19.36
C HIS A 95 7.65 20.59 18.55
N GLN A 96 8.75 20.04 18.06
CA GLN A 96 9.78 20.76 17.29
C GLN A 96 9.58 20.65 15.78
N THR A 97 8.58 19.90 15.32
CA THR A 97 8.18 19.88 13.91
C THR A 97 7.42 21.15 13.52
N PRO A 98 7.50 21.59 12.25
CA PRO A 98 6.73 22.75 11.78
C PRO A 98 5.24 22.63 12.12
N ARG A 99 4.66 23.70 12.65
CA ARG A 99 3.22 23.75 12.92
C ARG A 99 2.46 24.09 11.66
N ILE A 100 1.31 23.46 11.49
CA ILE A 100 0.34 23.79 10.45
C ILE A 100 -0.54 24.92 11.01
N GLU A 101 -0.70 26.01 10.27
CA GLU A 101 -1.51 27.15 10.70
C GLU A 101 -2.97 26.73 10.92
N GLY A 102 -3.56 27.16 12.05
CA GLY A 102 -4.93 26.81 12.41
C GLY A 102 -5.11 25.43 13.05
N GLU A 103 -4.10 24.55 12.99
CA GLU A 103 -4.13 23.23 13.62
C GLU A 103 -4.04 23.36 15.15
N LYS A 104 -4.89 22.61 15.84
CA LYS A 104 -4.98 22.62 17.31
C LYS A 104 -4.81 21.23 17.90
N ASP A 105 -5.00 20.19 17.11
CA ASP A 105 -4.91 18.82 17.54
C ASP A 105 -3.47 18.29 17.42
N TRP A 106 -3.15 17.34 18.29
CA TRP A 106 -1.84 16.70 18.32
C TRP A 106 -1.99 15.21 18.57
N ILE A 107 -1.40 14.39 17.69
CA ILE A 107 -1.42 12.93 17.84
C ILE A 107 -0.11 12.50 18.51
N PRO A 108 -0.12 12.05 19.78
CA PRO A 108 1.08 11.62 20.46
C PRO A 108 1.63 10.31 19.86
N LEU A 109 2.91 10.05 20.10
CA LEU A 109 3.50 8.75 19.77
C LEU A 109 2.87 7.63 20.60
N PRO A 110 2.88 6.38 20.11
CA PRO A 110 2.45 5.23 20.88
C PRO A 110 3.26 5.08 22.18
N SER A 111 2.61 4.65 23.26
CA SER A 111 3.23 4.49 24.58
C SER A 111 4.17 3.28 24.70
N SER A 112 4.11 2.32 23.75
CA SER A 112 5.06 1.22 23.65
C SER A 112 6.05 1.43 22.50
N VAL A 113 7.34 1.40 22.82
CA VAL A 113 8.42 1.46 21.83
C VAL A 113 8.66 0.04 21.31
N ALA A 114 8.21 -0.24 20.09
CA ALA A 114 8.71 -1.38 19.32
C ALA A 114 9.88 -0.87 18.47
N LEU A 115 11.09 -0.85 19.03
CA LEU A 115 12.34 -0.64 18.27
C LEU A 115 13.21 -1.89 18.33
#